data_AF-I3UCA2-F1
#
_entry.id   AF-I3UCA2-F1
#
_cell.length_a   1.000
_cell.length_b   1.000
_cell.length_c   1.000
_cell.angle_alpha   90.00
_cell.angle_beta   90.00
_cell.angle_gamma   90.00
#
_symmetry.space_group_name_H-M   'P 1'
#
loop_
_entity.id
_entity.type
_entity.pdbx_description
1 polymer ?
#
loop_
_entity_poly.entity_id
_entity_poly.type
_entity_poly.pdbx_seq_one_letter_code
_entity_poly.pdbx_strand_id
1 'polypeptide(L)'
;MLAQVNGLALDIYLIVEDVDFDRIPDILPNARFEQDGQIHVSSLGLEDEPVEDEMESILANMDSDDTVLFFCADADAYETALDFINYTGDRSFLPIS
;
A
#
# COMPACT_ATOMS: atom_id res chain seq x y z
N MET A 1 -2.53 -6.59 -3.56
CA MET A 1 -1.83 -7.88 -3.31
C MET A 1 -2.18 -8.33 -1.91
N LEU A 2 -2.44 -9.62 -1.67
CA LEU A 2 -2.66 -10.13 -0.31
C LEU A 2 -1.31 -10.41 0.36
N ALA A 3 -1.01 -9.72 1.47
CA ALA A 3 0.21 -9.88 2.25
C ALA A 3 -0.13 -10.32 3.68
N GLN A 4 0.79 -11.08 4.30
CA GLN A 4 0.68 -11.47 5.70
C GLN A 4 1.62 -10.59 6.53
N VAL A 5 1.04 -9.66 7.29
CA VAL A 5 1.80 -8.73 8.15
C VAL A 5 1.34 -8.92 9.59
N ASN A 6 2.26 -9.20 10.51
CA ASN A 6 1.95 -9.41 11.94
C ASN A 6 0.84 -10.45 12.23
N GLY A 7 0.64 -11.42 11.34
CA GLY A 7 -0.41 -12.44 11.45
C GLY A 7 -1.79 -12.01 10.91
N LEU A 8 -1.89 -10.83 10.31
CA LEU A 8 -3.06 -10.31 9.61
C LEU A 8 -2.92 -10.50 8.10
N ALA A 9 -4.00 -10.94 7.47
CA ALA A 9 -4.11 -10.96 6.02
C ALA A 9 -4.63 -9.59 5.56
N LEU A 10 -3.75 -8.80 4.93
CA LEU A 10 -4.05 -7.44 4.49
C LEU A 10 -3.99 -7.35 2.97
N ASP A 11 -4.91 -6.58 2.40
CA ASP A 11 -4.88 -6.21 0.98
C ASP A 11 -4.06 -4.92 0.81
N ILE A 12 -2.82 -5.07 0.36
CA ILE A 12 -1.87 -3.97 0.19
C ILE A 12 -1.73 -3.62 -1.29
N TYR A 13 -1.85 -2.33 -1.60
CA TYR A 13 -1.62 -1.74 -2.91
C TYR A 13 -0.51 -0.70 -2.79
N LEU A 14 0.48 -0.78 -3.69
CA LEU A 14 1.61 0.13 -3.75
C LEU A 14 1.65 0.72 -5.16
N ILE A 15 1.73 2.04 -5.29
CA ILE A 15 1.83 2.73 -6.57
C ILE A 15 2.89 3.82 -6.50
N VAL A 16 3.63 4.06 -7.58
CA VAL A 16 4.57 5.19 -7.68
C VAL A 16 3.93 6.31 -8.47
N GLU A 17 3.20 7.18 -7.78
CA GLU A 17 2.52 8.35 -8.33
C GLU A 17 2.32 9.41 -7.23
N ASP A 18 2.08 10.66 -7.63
CA ASP A 18 1.63 11.70 -6.71
C ASP A 18 0.30 11.30 -6.05
N VAL A 19 0.10 11.72 -4.79
CA VAL A 19 -1.13 11.43 -4.06
C VAL A 19 -2.32 12.07 -4.76
N ASP A 20 -3.23 11.24 -5.24
CA ASP A 20 -4.47 11.66 -5.90
C ASP A 20 -5.66 10.82 -5.40
N PHE A 21 -6.46 11.43 -4.52
CA PHE A 21 -7.63 10.77 -3.93
C PHE A 21 -8.76 10.55 -4.94
N ASP A 22 -8.86 11.38 -5.97
CA ASP A 22 -9.92 11.26 -6.97
C ASP A 22 -9.73 10.02 -7.87
N ARG A 23 -8.49 9.51 -7.95
CA ARG A 23 -8.14 8.31 -8.74
C ARG A 23 -8.26 6.99 -7.98
N ILE A 24 -8.50 7.02 -6.67
CA ILE A 24 -8.62 5.80 -5.85
C ILE A 24 -9.66 4.81 -6.41
N PRO A 25 -10.84 5.22 -6.88
CA PRO A 25 -11.82 4.31 -7.49
C PRO A 25 -11.35 3.65 -8.79
N ASP A 26 -10.38 4.24 -9.50
CA ASP A 26 -9.81 3.68 -10.72
C ASP A 26 -8.65 2.71 -10.40
N ILE A 27 -8.00 2.88 -9.25
CA ILE A 27 -6.87 2.07 -8.79
C ILE A 27 -7.35 0.81 -8.07
N LEU A 28 -8.30 0.97 -7.14
CA LEU A 28 -8.79 -0.12 -6.31
C LEU A 28 -9.98 -0.81 -6.98
N PRO A 29 -10.06 -2.15 -6.93
CA PRO A 29 -11.22 -2.85 -7.47
C PRO A 29 -12.48 -2.51 -6.67
N ASN A 30 -13.61 -2.32 -7.36
CA ASN A 30 -14.90 -1.96 -6.75
C ASN A 30 -15.28 -2.83 -5.54
N ALA A 31 -14.93 -4.11 -5.57
CA ALA A 31 -15.19 -5.05 -4.47
C ALA A 31 -14.59 -4.61 -3.13
N ARG A 32 -13.52 -3.80 -3.10
CA ARG A 32 -12.94 -3.25 -1.85
C ARG A 32 -13.86 -2.23 -1.18
N PHE A 33 -14.59 -1.46 -1.97
CA PHE A 33 -15.53 -0.45 -1.45
C PHE A 33 -16.86 -1.08 -0.98
N GLU A 34 -17.10 -2.33 -1.33
CA GLU A 34 -18.31 -3.08 -0.94
C GLU A 34 -18.10 -3.95 0.31
N GLN A 35 -16.87 -4.07 0.81
CA GLN A 35 -16.54 -4.80 2.03
C GLN A 35 -16.73 -3.93 3.28
N ASP A 36 -16.87 -4.58 4.43
CA ASP A 36 -16.99 -3.89 5.72
C ASP A 36 -15.66 -3.31 6.23
N GLY A 37 -14.52 -3.67 5.62
CA GLY A 37 -13.18 -3.18 5.95
C GLY A 37 -12.96 -1.72 5.51
N GLN A 38 -12.05 -1.04 6.19
CA GLN A 38 -11.68 0.33 5.86
C GLN A 38 -10.61 0.37 4.76
N ILE A 39 -10.61 1.45 3.97
CA ILE A 39 -9.56 1.75 3.01
C ILE A 39 -8.67 2.84 3.61
N HIS A 40 -7.46 2.45 4.00
CA HIS A 40 -6.41 3.36 4.46
C HIS A 40 -5.60 3.84 3.27
N VAL A 41 -5.25 5.12 3.27
CA VAL A 41 -4.48 5.73 2.19
C VAL A 41 -3.38 6.58 2.80
N SER A 42 -2.15 6.37 2.34
CA SER A 42 -1.00 7.17 2.78
C SER A 42 0.03 7.35 1.67
N SER A 43 0.88 8.35 1.80
CA SER A 43 2.13 8.45 1.06
C SER A 43 3.27 7.71 1.76
N LEU A 44 4.31 7.34 1.01
CA LEU A 44 5.57 6.80 1.53
C LEU A 44 6.75 7.53 0.88
N GLY A 45 7.78 7.83 1.67
CA GLY A 45 9.04 8.41 1.19
C GLY A 45 8.95 9.88 0.76
N LEU A 46 7.93 10.62 1.22
CA LEU A 46 7.84 12.07 1.03
C LEU A 46 8.49 12.86 2.17
N GLU A 47 8.56 12.28 3.36
CA GLU A 47 9.15 12.90 4.55
C GLU A 47 10.58 12.39 4.79
N ASP A 48 11.30 13.01 5.72
CA ASP A 48 12.65 12.56 6.12
C ASP A 48 12.61 11.29 7.01
N GLU A 49 11.44 10.66 7.17
CA GLU A 49 11.25 9.42 7.94
C GLU A 49 11.51 8.18 7.06
N PRO A 50 12.10 7.10 7.61
CA PRO A 50 12.24 5.85 6.87
C PRO A 50 10.88 5.26 6.46
N VAL A 51 10.79 4.76 5.22
CA VAL A 51 9.59 4.14 4.66
C VAL A 51 9.09 2.99 5.54
N GLU A 52 10.00 2.21 6.12
CA GLU A 52 9.65 1.11 7.02
C GLU A 52 8.92 1.58 8.28
N ASP A 53 9.33 2.71 8.85
CA ASP A 53 8.72 3.27 10.07
C ASP A 53 7.32 3.85 9.75
N GLU A 54 7.18 4.54 8.61
CA GLU A 54 5.89 5.02 8.09
C GLU A 54 4.91 3.84 7.91
N MET A 55 5.36 2.75 7.28
CA MET A 55 4.55 1.56 7.06
C MET A 55 4.20 0.86 8.37
N GLU A 56 5.15 0.70 9.30
CA GLU A 56 4.88 0.07 10.60
C GLU A 56 3.78 0.83 11.35
N SER A 57 3.86 2.16 11.39
CA SER A 57 2.88 3.02 12.05
C SER A 57 1.46 2.81 11.49
N ILE A 58 1.33 2.73 10.17
CA ILE A 58 0.03 2.57 9.49
C ILE A 58 -0.50 1.15 9.69
N LEU A 59 0.32 0.14 9.41
CA LEU A 59 -0.08 -1.26 9.46
C LEU A 59 -0.39 -1.73 10.90
N ALA A 60 0.23 -1.11 11.92
CA ALA A 60 -0.06 -1.42 13.33
C ALA A 60 -1.49 -1.02 13.75
N ASN A 61 -2.16 -0.14 13.01
CA ASN A 61 -3.52 0.32 13.30
C ASN A 61 -4.58 -0.37 12.44
N MET A 62 -4.21 -1.32 11.57
CA MET A 62 -5.14 -2.00 10.66
C MET A 62 -5.77 -3.24 11.29
N ASP A 63 -7.02 -3.50 10.89
CA ASP A 63 -7.75 -4.71 11.23
C ASP A 63 -7.69 -5.76 10.10
N SER A 64 -8.17 -6.96 10.38
CA SER A 64 -8.41 -7.95 9.32
C SER A 64 -9.45 -7.42 8.34
N ASP A 65 -9.28 -7.71 7.05
CA ASP A 65 -10.13 -7.25 5.94
C ASP A 65 -9.98 -5.77 5.56
N ASP A 66 -9.16 -4.99 6.28
CA ASP A 66 -8.78 -3.64 5.84
C ASP A 66 -7.91 -3.72 4.57
N THR A 67 -8.05 -2.67 3.76
CA THR A 67 -7.23 -2.43 2.56
C THR A 67 -6.36 -1.22 2.81
N VAL A 68 -5.11 -1.26 2.36
CA VAL A 68 -4.22 -0.09 2.36
C VAL A 68 -3.66 0.18 0.98
N LEU A 69 -3.70 1.45 0.60
CA LEU A 69 -3.08 1.99 -0.61
C LEU A 69 -1.97 2.96 -0.21
N PHE A 70 -0.74 2.65 -0.62
CA PHE A 70 0.39 3.55 -0.46
C PHE A 70 0.78 4.19 -1.79
N PHE A 71 0.91 5.51 -1.78
CA PHE A 71 1.50 6.32 -2.83
C PHE A 71 2.99 6.52 -2.53
N CYS A 72 3.84 5.73 -3.17
CA CYS A 72 5.29 5.80 -3.06
C CYS A 72 5.81 7.01 -3.84
N ALA A 73 6.65 7.83 -3.20
CA ALA A 73 7.26 9.00 -3.81
C ALA A 73 8.12 8.67 -5.04
N ASP A 74 8.81 7.52 -4.99
CA ASP A 74 9.65 7.02 -6.06
C ASP A 74 9.76 5.49 -6.04
N ALA A 75 10.55 4.96 -6.99
CA ALA A 75 10.79 3.53 -7.11
C ALA A 75 11.59 2.95 -5.93
N ASP A 76 12.46 3.74 -5.28
CA ASP A 76 13.24 3.26 -4.14
C ASP A 76 12.32 3.04 -2.93
N ALA A 77 11.40 3.97 -2.66
CA ALA A 77 10.37 3.81 -1.64
C ALA A 77 9.45 2.60 -1.90
N TYR A 78 9.10 2.35 -3.17
CA TYR A 78 8.32 1.19 -3.56
C TYR A 78 9.05 -0.14 -3.30
N GLU A 79 10.33 -0.24 -3.68
CA GLU A 79 11.13 -1.45 -3.45
C GLU A 79 11.35 -1.70 -1.95
N THR A 80 11.64 -0.65 -1.17
CA THR A 80 11.74 -0.74 0.29
C THR A 80 10.42 -1.25 0.90
N ALA A 81 9.28 -0.74 0.44
CA ALA A 81 7.97 -1.18 0.93
C ALA A 81 7.70 -2.66 0.62
N LEU A 82 8.08 -3.13 -0.57
CA LEU A 82 7.98 -4.55 -0.94
C LEU A 82 8.90 -5.43 -0.08
N ASP A 83 10.13 -4.99 0.17
CA ASP A 83 11.07 -5.70 1.03
C ASP A 83 10.55 -5.78 2.47
N PHE A 84 9.97 -4.70 3.00
CA PHE A 84 9.39 -4.64 4.35
C PHE A 84 8.31 -5.71 4.57
N ILE A 85 7.37 -5.85 3.63
CA ILE A 85 6.32 -6.88 3.70
C ILE A 85 6.79 -8.28 3.27
N ASN A 86 8.10 -8.46 3.06
CA ASN A 86 8.72 -9.68 2.56
C ASN A 86 8.06 -10.19 1.27
N TYR A 87 7.72 -9.28 0.34
CA TYR A 87 7.14 -9.67 -0.92
C TYR A 87 8.17 -10.37 -1.82
N THR A 88 7.83 -11.59 -2.21
CA THR A 88 8.68 -12.48 -3.03
C THR A 88 8.07 -12.79 -4.40
N GLY A 89 6.98 -12.11 -4.77
CA GLY A 89 6.36 -12.24 -6.10
C GLY A 89 7.07 -11.42 -7.18
N ASP A 90 6.48 -11.39 -8.37
CA ASP A 90 7.03 -10.64 -9.51
C ASP A 90 6.92 -9.12 -9.27
N ARG A 91 8.05 -8.41 -9.32
CA ARG A 91 8.15 -6.96 -9.07
C ARG A 91 8.01 -6.17 -10.36
N SER A 92 7.04 -6.55 -11.20
CA SER A 92 6.82 -5.88 -12.47
C SER A 92 6.04 -4.58 -12.24
N PHE A 93 6.72 -3.45 -12.44
CA PHE A 93 6.06 -2.16 -12.61
C PHE A 93 5.13 -2.25 -13.83
N LEU A 94 3.83 -2.19 -13.60
CA LEU A 94 2.85 -1.99 -14.68
C LEU A 94 2.68 -0.47 -14.84
N PRO A 95 3.24 0.16 -15.88
CA PRO A 95 2.93 1.54 -16.18
C PRO A 95 1.43 1.62 -16.48
N ILE A 96 0.70 2.36 -15.66
CA ILE A 96 -0.71 2.67 -15.92
C ILE A 96 -0.70 3.60 -17.13
N SER A 97 -1.23 3.12 -18.26
CA SER A 97 -1.30 3.85 -19.54
C SER A 97 -2.53 4.73 -19.64
#